data_AF-A0A2A4U3T4-F1
#
_entry.id   AF-A0A2A4U3T4-F1
#
_cell.length_a   1.000
_cell.length_b   1.000
_cell.length_c   1.000
_cell.angle_alpha   90.00
_cell.angle_beta   90.00
_cell.angle_gamma   90.00
#
_symmetry.space_group_name_H-M   'P 1'
#
loop_
_entity.id
_entity.type
_entity.pdbx_description
1 polymer ?
#
loop_
_entity_poly.entity_id
_entity_poly.type
_entity_poly.pdbx_seq_one_letter_code
_entity_poly.pdbx_strand_id
1 'polypeptide(L)'
;MMVQAVAQGEDVPFHIKNVSQSVGSAATGSPTATLDLKTDLNTHFKKTHTTTINGKTVYVSGVFDNEQNAFMSVWVEGDAKPQILNIAGLLEAEGSVTIGGKEHAVEIQANPLKPKRSRINIYDPNGDEESAIRLGSLLNKIQAAGLAIKIGGTDYRIFYTDGVGDGPKLDPTKRLFSIITTDAEGDIHVFLVLESLVPSDKIAVFKVLNDKRLGLKQVNGKLEIYDNP
;
A
#
# COMPACT_ATOMS: atom_id res chain seq x y z
N MET A 1 22.30 5.86 18.35
CA MET A 1 21.36 7.00 18.34
C MET A 1 20.19 6.54 17.49
N MET A 2 19.08 6.16 18.13
CA MET A 2 17.92 5.60 17.43
C MET A 2 17.30 6.69 16.55
N VAL A 3 17.30 6.48 15.24
CA VAL A 3 16.41 7.23 14.35
C VAL A 3 15.06 6.54 14.46
N GLN A 4 14.13 7.13 15.22
CA GLN A 4 12.72 6.77 15.07
C GLN A 4 12.36 7.04 13.60
N ALA A 5 12.12 5.98 12.82
CA ALA A 5 11.71 6.08 11.42
C ALA A 5 10.29 6.68 11.24
N VAL A 6 9.72 7.28 12.28
CA VAL A 6 8.52 8.10 12.23
C VAL A 6 8.68 9.23 13.26
N ALA A 7 9.47 10.24 12.92
CA ALA A 7 9.56 11.43 13.75
C ALA A 7 8.18 12.12 13.77
N GLN A 8 7.53 12.10 14.95
CA GLN A 8 6.47 13.07 15.26
C GLN A 8 7.13 14.45 15.33
N GLY A 9 7.12 15.17 14.22
CA GLY A 9 7.66 16.53 14.12
C GLY A 9 7.64 17.02 12.67
N GLU A 10 6.59 17.78 12.34
CA GLU A 10 6.36 18.64 11.17
C GLU A 10 6.69 18.08 9.75
N ASP A 11 5.62 17.90 8.96
CA ASP A 11 5.53 17.67 7.51
C ASP A 11 6.11 16.37 6.92
N VAL A 12 5.79 15.22 7.54
CA VAL A 12 5.84 13.95 6.80
C VAL A 12 4.56 13.81 5.98
N PRO A 13 4.60 13.79 4.63
CA PRO A 13 3.41 13.80 3.79
C PRO A 13 2.72 12.42 3.71
N PHE A 14 2.89 11.59 4.73
CA PHE A 14 2.47 10.19 4.74
C PHE A 14 2.05 9.77 6.15
N HIS A 15 0.75 9.53 6.32
CA HIS A 15 0.13 9.20 7.60
C HIS A 15 -0.49 7.81 7.50
N ILE A 16 0.01 6.84 8.26
CA ILE A 16 -0.51 5.47 8.29
C ILE A 16 -1.21 5.26 9.63
N LYS A 17 -2.40 4.67 9.62
CA LYS A 17 -3.04 4.20 10.85
C LYS A 17 -3.90 2.97 10.63
N ASN A 18 -3.86 2.07 11.60
CA ASN A 18 -4.90 1.06 11.74
C ASN A 18 -6.21 1.74 12.16
N VAL A 19 -7.31 1.37 11.51
CA VAL A 19 -8.64 1.82 11.92
C VAL A 19 -9.41 0.67 12.55
N SER A 20 -9.97 0.93 13.73
CA SER A 20 -10.86 0.01 14.42
C SER A 20 -12.30 0.21 13.98
N GLN A 21 -13.10 -0.84 14.12
CA GLN A 21 -14.54 -0.74 13.93
C GLN A 21 -15.14 0.18 15.00
N SER A 22 -15.91 1.17 14.56
CA SER A 22 -16.59 2.12 15.45
C SER A 22 -17.99 1.66 15.86
N VAL A 23 -18.78 1.10 14.94
CA VAL A 23 -20.13 0.56 15.16
C VAL A 23 -20.41 -0.55 14.13
N GLY A 24 -21.33 -1.47 14.44
CA GLY A 24 -21.93 -2.38 13.45
C GLY A 24 -23.44 -2.18 13.39
N SER A 25 -24.01 -2.02 12.20
CA SER A 25 -25.45 -1.87 11.98
C SER A 25 -25.98 -2.92 10.99
N ALA A 26 -27.26 -3.27 11.11
CA ALA A 26 -27.94 -4.10 10.12
C ALA A 26 -27.78 -3.44 8.74
N ALA A 27 -27.49 -4.23 7.70
CA ALA A 27 -27.21 -3.69 6.38
C ALA A 27 -28.43 -2.99 5.79
N THR A 28 -28.43 -1.66 5.80
CA THR A 28 -29.47 -0.82 5.20
C THR A 28 -28.86 0.10 4.17
N GLY A 29 -29.40 0.12 2.95
CA GLY A 29 -28.91 0.94 1.84
C GLY A 29 -28.21 0.13 0.74
N SER A 30 -28.00 0.77 -0.41
CA SER A 30 -27.25 0.17 -1.52
C SER A 30 -25.76 0.50 -1.38
N PRO A 31 -24.85 -0.44 -1.71
CA PRO A 31 -23.43 -0.14 -1.73
C PRO A 31 -23.12 0.93 -2.79
N THR A 32 -22.19 1.83 -2.49
CA THR A 32 -21.68 2.82 -3.44
C THR A 32 -20.67 2.21 -4.42
N ALA A 33 -20.00 1.13 -3.99
CA ALA A 33 -19.04 0.39 -4.81
C ALA A 33 -18.94 -1.06 -4.34
N THR A 34 -18.34 -1.89 -5.20
CA THR A 34 -18.03 -3.28 -4.88
C THR A 34 -16.65 -3.64 -5.39
N LEU A 35 -15.86 -4.34 -4.57
CA LEU A 35 -14.55 -4.91 -4.93
C LEU A 35 -14.68 -6.44 -4.97
N ASP A 36 -14.12 -7.10 -5.97
CA ASP A 36 -14.08 -8.56 -6.02
C ASP A 36 -12.80 -9.06 -5.35
N LEU A 37 -12.95 -9.73 -4.21
CA LEU A 37 -11.80 -10.09 -3.37
C LEU A 37 -10.88 -11.10 -4.05
N LYS A 38 -11.38 -11.89 -4.99
CA LYS A 38 -10.53 -12.85 -5.72
C LYS A 38 -9.77 -12.17 -6.84
N THR A 39 -10.45 -11.34 -7.64
CA THR A 39 -9.81 -10.73 -8.80
C THR A 39 -8.95 -9.54 -8.45
N ASP A 40 -9.27 -8.81 -7.36
CA ASP A 40 -8.56 -7.60 -6.98
C ASP A 40 -7.40 -7.84 -6.00
N LEU A 41 -7.31 -9.03 -5.39
CA LEU A 41 -6.23 -9.42 -4.47
C LEU A 41 -4.86 -9.18 -5.11
N ASN A 42 -4.02 -8.39 -4.45
CA ASN A 42 -2.63 -8.10 -4.83
C ASN A 42 -2.47 -7.45 -6.23
N THR A 43 -3.56 -7.05 -6.89
CA THR A 43 -3.51 -6.57 -8.28
C THR A 43 -2.70 -5.29 -8.46
N HIS A 44 -2.65 -4.46 -7.43
CA HIS A 44 -1.92 -3.20 -7.46
C HIS A 44 -0.41 -3.41 -7.63
N PHE A 45 0.13 -4.54 -7.17
CA PHE A 45 1.56 -4.81 -7.33
C PHE A 45 2.03 -4.76 -8.77
N LYS A 46 1.15 -5.06 -9.74
CA LYS A 46 1.45 -4.98 -11.18
C LYS A 46 0.86 -3.75 -11.89
N LYS A 47 0.17 -2.86 -11.16
CA LYS A 47 -0.51 -1.67 -11.73
C LYS A 47 0.12 -0.33 -11.34
N THR A 48 1.09 -0.32 -10.43
CA THR A 48 1.67 0.91 -9.90
C THR A 48 2.84 1.40 -10.73
N HIS A 49 4.06 0.93 -10.51
CA HIS A 49 5.22 1.34 -11.29
C HIS A 49 5.72 0.15 -12.10
N THR A 50 6.16 0.40 -13.34
CA THR A 50 6.74 -0.61 -14.22
C THR A 50 7.99 -0.02 -14.84
N THR A 51 9.06 -0.80 -14.83
CA THR A 51 10.35 -0.50 -15.46
C THR A 51 10.90 -1.77 -16.12
N THR A 52 11.98 -1.64 -16.88
CA THR A 52 12.71 -2.79 -17.44
C THR A 52 14.10 -2.83 -16.84
N ILE A 53 14.47 -3.96 -16.25
CA ILE A 53 15.80 -4.20 -15.65
C ILE A 53 16.24 -5.60 -16.10
N ASN A 54 17.46 -5.72 -16.61
CA ASN A 54 18.06 -6.93 -17.16
C ASN A 54 17.15 -7.60 -18.21
N GLY A 55 16.52 -6.77 -19.06
CA GLY A 55 15.56 -7.21 -20.08
C GLY A 55 14.25 -7.81 -19.53
N LYS A 56 14.01 -7.72 -18.21
CA LYS A 56 12.78 -8.18 -17.56
C LYS A 56 11.88 -7.01 -17.22
N THR A 57 10.56 -7.21 -17.39
CA THR A 57 9.57 -6.27 -16.86
C THR A 57 9.52 -6.42 -15.34
N VAL A 58 9.75 -5.31 -14.64
CA VAL A 58 9.75 -5.25 -13.18
C VAL A 58 8.67 -4.28 -12.73
N TYR A 59 7.82 -4.73 -11.82
CA TYR A 59 6.81 -3.94 -11.18
C TYR A 59 7.25 -3.55 -9.76
N VAL A 60 7.05 -2.29 -9.41
CA VAL A 60 7.39 -1.75 -8.09
C VAL A 60 6.16 -1.12 -7.44
N SER A 61 5.90 -1.48 -6.19
CA SER A 61 4.71 -1.08 -5.44
C SER A 61 4.97 -1.04 -3.93
N GLY A 62 3.92 -0.78 -3.16
CA GLY A 62 3.96 -0.80 -1.69
C GLY A 62 2.97 -1.79 -1.08
N VAL A 63 3.28 -2.26 0.12
CA VAL A 63 2.40 -3.07 0.99
C VAL A 63 2.69 -2.74 2.45
N PHE A 64 1.75 -3.07 3.34
CA PHE A 64 1.86 -2.85 4.77
C PHE A 64 1.71 -4.17 5.53
N ASP A 65 2.21 -4.21 6.76
CA ASP A 65 1.76 -5.21 7.74
C ASP A 65 0.64 -4.65 8.64
N ASN A 66 0.19 -5.47 9.59
CA ASN A 66 -0.80 -5.08 10.60
C ASN A 66 -0.23 -4.15 11.69
N GLU A 67 1.08 -3.92 11.71
CA GLU A 67 1.79 -3.04 12.65
C GLU A 67 2.09 -1.66 12.04
N GLN A 68 1.57 -1.40 10.84
CA GLN A 68 1.73 -0.13 10.09
C GLN A 68 3.13 0.06 9.51
N ASN A 69 3.96 -0.97 9.48
CA ASN A 69 5.24 -0.91 8.79
C ASN A 69 5.01 -0.91 7.28
N ALA A 70 5.76 -0.06 6.57
CA ALA A 70 5.73 0.03 5.12
C ALA A 70 6.80 -0.85 4.49
N PHE A 71 6.42 -1.56 3.44
CA PHE A 71 7.31 -2.40 2.65
C PHE A 71 7.20 -2.06 1.17
N MET A 72 8.32 -2.18 0.48
CA MET A 72 8.36 -2.18 -0.97
C MET A 72 8.13 -3.59 -1.50
N SER A 73 7.36 -3.69 -2.58
CA SER A 73 7.22 -4.90 -3.40
C SER A 73 7.97 -4.70 -4.72
N VAL A 74 8.82 -5.66 -5.07
CA VAL A 74 9.43 -5.79 -6.40
C VAL A 74 8.97 -7.10 -7.01
N TRP A 75 8.19 -7.04 -8.09
CA TRP A 75 7.68 -8.22 -8.80
C TRP A 75 8.27 -8.27 -10.20
N VAL A 76 9.00 -9.34 -10.52
CA VAL A 76 9.47 -9.59 -11.89
C VAL A 76 8.41 -10.36 -12.66
N GLU A 77 8.11 -9.96 -13.89
CA GLU A 77 7.14 -10.68 -14.72
C GLU A 77 7.58 -12.13 -14.94
N GLY A 78 6.65 -13.06 -14.68
CA GLY A 78 6.90 -14.50 -14.66
C GLY A 78 7.14 -15.10 -13.27
N ASP A 79 7.47 -14.29 -12.25
CA ASP A 79 7.63 -14.78 -10.88
C ASP A 79 6.28 -15.07 -10.22
N ALA A 80 6.24 -16.09 -9.36
CA ALA A 80 5.03 -16.50 -8.65
C ALA A 80 4.56 -15.48 -7.60
N LYS A 81 5.48 -14.70 -7.02
CA LYS A 81 5.21 -13.73 -5.95
C LYS A 81 6.24 -12.60 -5.96
N PRO A 82 5.90 -11.41 -5.46
CA PRO A 82 6.87 -10.34 -5.31
C PRO A 82 7.92 -10.65 -4.23
N GLN A 83 9.08 -10.02 -4.38
CA GLN A 83 10.08 -9.88 -3.33
C GLN A 83 9.74 -8.64 -2.51
N ILE A 84 9.79 -8.77 -1.18
CA ILE A 84 9.39 -7.71 -0.25
C ILE A 84 10.64 -7.18 0.48
N LEU A 85 10.71 -5.87 0.64
CA LEU A 85 11.78 -5.18 1.35
C LEU A 85 11.19 -4.20 2.35
N ASN A 86 11.68 -4.19 3.59
CA ASN A 86 11.23 -3.24 4.61
C ASN A 86 11.81 -1.84 4.32
N ILE A 87 10.94 -0.82 4.24
CA ILE A 87 11.37 0.54 3.91
C ILE A 87 12.28 1.14 5.00
N ALA A 88 11.99 0.90 6.28
CA ALA A 88 12.83 1.39 7.37
C ALA A 88 14.22 0.74 7.33
N GLY A 89 14.29 -0.58 7.06
CA GLY A 89 15.56 -1.27 6.85
C GLY A 89 16.35 -0.71 5.66
N LEU A 90 15.68 -0.36 4.56
CA LEU A 90 16.32 0.26 3.38
C LEU A 90 16.86 1.68 3.60
N LEU A 91 16.42 2.36 4.66
CA LEU A 91 16.99 3.66 5.08
C LEU A 91 18.28 3.48 5.88
N GLU A 92 18.52 2.29 6.43
CA GLU A 92 19.69 1.97 7.25
C GLU A 92 20.78 1.25 6.46
N ALA A 93 20.39 0.38 5.52
CA ALA A 93 21.30 -0.42 4.72
C ALA A 93 20.71 -0.77 3.35
N GLU A 94 21.58 -1.13 2.41
CA GLU A 94 21.17 -1.67 1.12
C GLU A 94 20.43 -3.00 1.30
N GLY A 95 19.32 -3.16 0.59
CA GLY A 95 18.64 -4.43 0.39
C GLY A 95 19.05 -5.08 -0.93
N SER A 96 18.55 -6.28 -1.19
CA SER A 96 18.78 -6.95 -2.46
C SER A 96 17.53 -7.62 -3.02
N VAL A 97 17.45 -7.69 -4.35
CA VAL A 97 16.41 -8.42 -5.09
C VAL A 97 17.05 -9.19 -6.24
N THR A 98 16.45 -10.32 -6.60
CA THR A 98 16.86 -11.08 -7.78
C THR A 98 16.00 -10.69 -8.98
N ILE A 99 16.62 -10.24 -10.08
CA ILE A 99 15.94 -9.87 -11.33
C ILE A 99 16.61 -10.62 -12.48
N GLY A 100 15.85 -11.47 -13.17
CA GLY A 100 16.38 -12.28 -14.27
C GLY A 100 17.48 -13.25 -13.84
N GLY A 101 17.45 -13.74 -12.59
CA GLY A 101 18.47 -14.65 -12.03
C GLY A 101 19.74 -13.96 -11.54
N LYS A 102 19.79 -12.61 -11.55
CA LYS A 102 20.91 -11.82 -11.06
C LYS A 102 20.50 -10.97 -9.87
N GLU A 103 21.36 -10.90 -8.86
CA GLU A 103 21.16 -10.04 -7.69
C GLU A 103 21.38 -8.57 -8.06
N HIS A 104 20.46 -7.71 -7.62
CA HIS A 104 20.51 -6.26 -7.73
C HIS A 104 20.40 -5.68 -6.33
N ALA A 105 21.22 -4.67 -6.05
CA ALA A 105 21.15 -3.89 -4.84
C ALA A 105 19.97 -2.91 -4.92
N VAL A 106 19.42 -2.59 -3.74
CA VAL A 106 18.30 -1.66 -3.59
C VAL A 106 18.62 -0.70 -2.47
N GLU A 107 18.52 0.60 -2.74
CA GLU A 107 18.71 1.64 -1.72
C GLU A 107 17.63 2.72 -1.80
N ILE A 108 17.43 3.44 -0.69
CA ILE A 108 16.61 4.65 -0.66
C ILE A 108 17.50 5.87 -0.45
N GLN A 109 17.58 6.70 -1.48
CA GLN A 109 18.17 8.04 -1.38
C GLN A 109 17.11 9.02 -0.84
N ALA A 110 17.07 9.15 0.49
CA ALA A 110 16.12 10.02 1.19
C ALA A 110 16.43 11.50 0.97
N ASN A 111 15.38 12.32 0.80
CA ASN A 111 15.46 13.77 0.78
C ASN A 111 14.59 14.35 1.91
N PRO A 112 15.15 14.61 3.10
CA PRO A 112 14.35 14.99 4.28
C PRO A 112 13.65 16.33 4.09
N LEU A 113 14.24 17.28 3.36
CA LEU A 113 13.62 18.58 3.09
C LEU A 113 12.52 18.52 2.03
N LYS A 114 12.55 17.50 1.15
CA LYS A 114 11.58 17.31 0.08
C LYS A 114 11.29 15.82 -0.09
N PRO A 115 10.51 15.18 0.81
CA PRO A 115 10.33 13.73 0.83
C PRO A 115 9.85 13.14 -0.50
N LYS A 116 8.96 13.83 -1.23
CA LYS A 116 8.49 13.42 -2.58
C LYS A 116 9.58 13.43 -3.67
N ARG A 117 10.78 13.95 -3.38
CA ARG A 117 11.98 13.92 -4.25
C ARG A 117 12.94 12.79 -3.90
N SER A 118 12.72 12.06 -2.80
CA SER A 118 13.47 10.84 -2.49
C SER A 118 13.39 9.84 -3.64
N ARG A 119 14.43 9.02 -3.78
CA ARG A 119 14.54 8.02 -4.84
C ARG A 119 14.72 6.63 -4.26
N ILE A 120 14.16 5.65 -4.95
CA ILE A 120 14.47 4.24 -4.77
C ILE A 120 15.34 3.87 -5.96
N ASN A 121 16.55 3.39 -5.72
CA ASN A 121 17.42 2.91 -6.77
C ASN A 121 17.47 1.39 -6.73
N ILE A 122 17.42 0.78 -7.91
CA ILE A 122 17.64 -0.65 -8.10
C ILE A 122 18.76 -0.76 -9.13
N TYR A 123 19.90 -1.32 -8.74
CA TYR A 123 21.10 -1.33 -9.58
C TYR A 123 21.87 -2.63 -9.48
N ASP A 124 22.64 -2.93 -10.52
CA ASP A 124 23.63 -3.99 -10.50
C ASP A 124 24.89 -3.50 -9.78
N PRO A 125 25.27 -4.07 -8.62
CA PRO A 125 26.45 -3.61 -7.88
C PRO A 125 27.77 -3.87 -8.64
N ASN A 126 27.75 -4.71 -9.68
CA ASN A 126 28.93 -5.08 -10.47
C ASN A 126 28.83 -4.63 -11.93
N GLY A 127 27.94 -3.70 -12.28
CA GLY A 127 27.74 -3.26 -13.66
C GLY A 127 27.12 -1.86 -13.77
N ASP A 128 26.69 -1.52 -14.99
CA ASP A 128 26.23 -0.17 -15.34
C ASP A 128 24.70 -0.02 -15.34
N GLU A 129 23.97 -1.08 -14.98
CA GLU A 129 22.50 -1.05 -15.00
C GLU A 129 21.94 -0.44 -13.71
N GLU A 130 21.16 0.64 -13.85
CA GLU A 130 20.49 1.33 -12.77
C GLU A 130 19.08 1.77 -13.18
N SER A 131 18.12 1.61 -12.27
CA SER A 131 16.77 2.16 -12.39
C SER A 131 16.44 2.98 -11.14
N ALA A 132 16.26 4.29 -11.32
CA ALA A 132 15.88 5.20 -10.25
C ALA A 132 14.38 5.56 -10.31
N ILE A 133 13.66 5.33 -9.22
CA ILE A 133 12.23 5.60 -9.08
C ILE A 133 12.03 6.74 -8.09
N ARG A 134 11.48 7.86 -8.55
CA ARG A 134 11.13 8.97 -7.65
C ARG A 134 9.90 8.62 -6.81
N LEU A 135 10.01 8.77 -5.48
CA LEU A 135 8.95 8.42 -4.53
C LEU A 135 7.61 9.10 -4.86
N GLY A 136 7.62 10.41 -5.16
CA GLY A 136 6.39 11.11 -5.54
C GLY A 136 5.72 10.53 -6.80
N SER A 137 6.49 10.02 -7.77
CA SER A 137 5.93 9.35 -8.95
C SER A 137 5.32 8.01 -8.58
N LEU A 138 6.01 7.22 -7.74
CA LEU A 138 5.49 5.95 -7.24
C LEU A 138 4.18 6.14 -6.49
N LEU A 139 4.11 7.10 -5.57
CA LEU A 139 2.92 7.40 -4.79
C LEU A 139 1.73 7.83 -5.66
N ASN A 140 1.96 8.67 -6.66
CA ASN A 140 0.90 9.05 -7.63
C ASN A 140 0.38 7.83 -8.39
N LYS A 141 1.26 6.91 -8.81
CA LYS A 141 0.86 5.69 -9.50
C LYS A 141 0.16 4.69 -8.58
N ILE A 142 0.57 4.61 -7.31
CA ILE A 142 -0.17 3.89 -6.25
C ILE A 142 -1.59 4.43 -6.19
N GLN A 143 -1.79 5.73 -6.05
CA GLN A 143 -3.12 6.34 -6.01
C GLN A 143 -3.94 6.11 -7.30
N ALA A 144 -3.31 5.92 -8.45
CA ALA A 144 -4.02 5.61 -9.68
C ALA A 144 -4.48 4.13 -9.78
N ALA A 145 -3.84 3.21 -9.06
CA ALA A 145 -4.01 1.76 -9.26
C ALA A 145 -5.20 1.13 -8.51
N GLY A 146 -5.75 1.81 -7.49
CA GLY A 146 -6.79 1.26 -6.61
C GLY A 146 -8.22 1.48 -7.13
N LEU A 147 -9.18 0.78 -6.52
CA LEU A 147 -10.59 1.03 -6.78
C LEU A 147 -10.96 2.43 -6.31
N ALA A 148 -11.40 3.29 -7.24
CA ALA A 148 -11.83 4.64 -6.94
C ALA A 148 -13.22 4.63 -6.28
N ILE A 149 -13.32 5.27 -5.12
CA ILE A 149 -14.59 5.50 -4.42
C ILE A 149 -14.64 6.93 -3.90
N LYS A 150 -15.85 7.44 -3.63
CA LYS A 150 -16.06 8.72 -2.96
C LYS A 150 -16.76 8.48 -1.63
N ILE A 151 -16.22 9.02 -0.55
CA ILE A 151 -16.77 8.92 0.81
C ILE A 151 -16.89 10.31 1.41
N GLY A 152 -18.11 10.73 1.75
CA GLY A 152 -18.42 12.07 2.23
C GLY A 152 -17.83 13.16 1.34
N GLY A 153 -17.85 12.95 0.02
CA GLY A 153 -17.28 13.86 -0.99
C GLY A 153 -15.78 13.73 -1.28
N THR A 154 -14.99 13.05 -0.44
CA THR A 154 -13.54 12.84 -0.64
C THR A 154 -13.26 11.61 -1.47
N ASP A 155 -12.31 11.69 -2.40
CA ASP A 155 -11.90 10.58 -3.24
C ASP A 155 -10.90 9.67 -2.51
N TYR A 156 -11.22 8.39 -2.42
CA TYR A 156 -10.36 7.37 -1.87
C TYR A 156 -9.99 6.32 -2.92
N ARG A 157 -8.99 5.52 -2.58
CA ARG A 157 -8.56 4.34 -3.32
C ARG A 157 -8.49 3.16 -2.38
N ILE A 158 -9.14 2.05 -2.74
CA ILE A 158 -9.09 0.82 -1.94
C ILE A 158 -8.25 -0.23 -2.67
N PHE A 159 -7.38 -0.87 -1.89
CA PHE A 159 -6.59 -2.03 -2.27
C PHE A 159 -6.93 -3.19 -1.34
N TYR A 160 -6.97 -4.40 -1.87
CA TYR A 160 -7.07 -5.62 -1.08
C TYR A 160 -5.83 -6.46 -1.31
N THR A 161 -5.12 -6.77 -0.23
CA THR A 161 -3.78 -7.34 -0.31
C THR A 161 -3.57 -8.37 0.79
N ASP A 162 -2.77 -9.39 0.51
CA ASP A 162 -2.12 -10.14 1.58
C ASP A 162 -1.17 -9.16 2.31
N GLY A 163 -1.26 -9.10 3.64
CA GLY A 163 -0.35 -8.29 4.46
C GLY A 163 1.03 -8.95 4.56
N VAL A 164 2.00 -8.23 5.10
CA VAL A 164 3.31 -8.84 5.44
C VAL A 164 3.20 -9.53 6.81
N GLY A 165 3.71 -10.76 6.90
CA GLY A 165 3.71 -11.57 8.13
C GLY A 165 5.03 -11.50 8.88
N ASP A 166 5.42 -12.61 9.52
CA ASP A 166 6.71 -12.71 10.21
C ASP A 166 7.86 -12.71 9.18
N GLY A 167 8.50 -11.55 9.04
CA GLY A 167 9.53 -11.28 8.05
C GLY A 167 8.97 -10.75 6.71
N PRO A 168 9.84 -10.38 5.75
CA PRO A 168 9.43 -9.67 4.53
C PRO A 168 8.82 -10.65 3.51
N LYS A 169 7.65 -11.20 3.81
CA LYS A 169 6.88 -12.11 2.96
C LYS A 169 5.40 -11.84 3.11
N LEU A 170 4.67 -11.92 2.00
CA LEU A 170 3.21 -11.87 2.02
C LEU A 170 2.63 -13.07 2.78
N ASP A 171 1.67 -12.81 3.64
CA ASP A 171 0.97 -13.77 4.48
C ASP A 171 -0.56 -13.66 4.23
N PRO A 172 -1.16 -14.68 3.60
CA PRO A 172 -2.60 -14.71 3.33
C PRO A 172 -3.49 -14.69 4.58
N THR A 173 -2.95 -14.95 5.77
CA THR A 173 -3.68 -14.86 7.04
C THR A 173 -3.73 -13.43 7.59
N LYS A 174 -2.94 -12.51 7.02
CA LYS A 174 -2.79 -11.11 7.44
C LYS A 174 -3.41 -10.12 6.44
N ARG A 175 -4.41 -10.57 5.68
CA ARG A 175 -5.05 -9.76 4.65
C ARG A 175 -5.67 -8.49 5.22
N LEU A 176 -5.57 -7.44 4.43
CA LEU A 176 -6.00 -6.11 4.80
C LEU A 176 -6.54 -5.34 3.60
N PHE A 177 -7.39 -4.38 3.91
CA PHE A 177 -7.79 -3.32 3.00
C PHE A 177 -6.94 -2.08 3.30
N SER A 178 -6.18 -1.63 2.30
CA SER A 178 -5.50 -0.34 2.35
C SER A 178 -6.38 0.71 1.69
N ILE A 179 -6.82 1.70 2.45
CA ILE A 179 -7.66 2.80 1.97
C ILE A 179 -6.80 4.05 1.95
N ILE A 180 -6.63 4.67 0.78
CA ILE A 180 -5.69 5.78 0.57
C ILE A 180 -6.45 7.01 0.07
N THR A 181 -6.12 8.18 0.61
CA THR A 181 -6.55 9.50 0.09
C THR A 181 -5.41 10.51 0.18
N THR A 182 -5.54 11.61 -0.55
CA THR A 182 -4.72 12.81 -0.38
C THR A 182 -5.60 13.92 0.19
N ASP A 183 -5.10 14.72 1.11
CA ASP A 183 -5.79 15.92 1.58
C ASP A 183 -5.46 17.17 0.75
N ALA A 184 -5.95 18.34 1.19
CA ALA A 184 -5.76 19.60 0.47
C ALA A 184 -4.30 20.13 0.52
N GLU A 185 -3.53 19.71 1.53
CA GLU A 185 -2.12 20.08 1.71
C GLU A 185 -1.21 19.17 0.87
N GLY A 186 -1.77 18.06 0.38
CA GLY A 186 -1.08 17.10 -0.46
C GLY A 186 -0.51 15.93 0.34
N ASP A 187 -0.92 15.77 1.60
CA ASP A 187 -0.52 14.68 2.46
C ASP A 187 -1.33 13.43 2.16
N ILE A 188 -0.65 12.29 2.18
CA ILE A 188 -1.23 10.99 1.88
C ILE A 188 -1.64 10.33 3.20
N HIS A 189 -2.89 9.94 3.28
CA HIS A 189 -3.44 9.23 4.43
C HIS A 189 -3.77 7.80 4.03
N VAL A 190 -3.24 6.84 4.79
CA VAL A 190 -3.46 5.40 4.63
C VAL A 190 -4.18 4.88 5.86
N PHE A 191 -5.36 4.31 5.64
CA PHE A 191 -6.17 3.65 6.66
C PHE A 191 -6.12 2.14 6.39
N LEU A 192 -5.61 1.39 7.35
CA LEU A 192 -5.52 -0.07 7.28
C LEU A 192 -6.69 -0.70 8.02
N VAL A 193 -7.49 -1.51 7.33
CA VAL A 193 -8.56 -2.33 7.92
C VAL A 193 -8.18 -3.79 7.75
N LEU A 194 -8.03 -4.53 8.85
CA LEU A 194 -7.82 -5.98 8.77
C LEU A 194 -9.08 -6.66 8.22
N GLU A 195 -8.88 -7.66 7.36
CA GLU A 195 -9.99 -8.40 6.76
C GLU A 195 -10.93 -9.00 7.82
N SER A 196 -10.36 -9.48 8.93
CA SER A 196 -11.09 -10.08 10.06
C SER A 196 -12.05 -9.10 10.78
N LEU A 197 -11.91 -7.79 10.55
CA LEU A 197 -12.79 -6.77 11.12
C LEU A 197 -13.98 -6.45 10.22
N VAL A 198 -14.06 -7.03 9.02
CA VAL A 198 -15.15 -6.79 8.08
C VAL A 198 -16.07 -8.02 8.03
N PRO A 199 -17.21 -7.98 8.74
CA PRO A 199 -18.10 -9.13 8.85
C PRO A 199 -18.94 -9.30 7.58
N SER A 200 -19.60 -10.47 7.48
CA SER A 200 -20.45 -10.81 6.34
C SER A 200 -21.94 -10.57 6.54
N ASP A 201 -22.37 -10.41 7.79
CA ASP A 201 -23.77 -10.33 8.20
C ASP A 201 -24.26 -8.89 8.43
N LYS A 202 -23.34 -7.95 8.69
CA LYS A 202 -23.64 -6.55 9.02
C LYS A 202 -22.63 -5.59 8.39
N ILE A 203 -22.95 -4.30 8.38
CA ILE A 203 -22.00 -3.27 7.93
C ILE A 203 -21.10 -2.90 9.11
N ALA A 204 -19.79 -3.06 8.96
CA ALA A 204 -18.80 -2.50 9.87
C ALA A 204 -18.44 -1.07 9.47
N VAL A 205 -18.52 -0.13 10.41
CA VAL A 205 -18.29 1.29 10.16
C VAL A 205 -16.91 1.70 10.68
N PHE A 206 -16.12 2.31 9.80
CA PHE A 206 -14.77 2.81 10.08
C PHE A 206 -14.71 4.32 9.88
N LYS A 207 -13.94 5.02 10.72
CA LYS A 207 -13.67 6.44 10.56
C LYS A 207 -12.40 6.66 9.75
N VAL A 208 -12.51 7.39 8.65
CA VAL A 208 -11.39 7.77 7.78
C VAL A 208 -11.07 9.27 7.93
N LEU A 209 -10.56 9.94 6.90
CA LEU A 209 -10.12 11.33 6.97
C LEU A 209 -11.29 12.24 7.39
N ASN A 210 -11.03 13.16 8.33
CA ASN A 210 -12.01 14.13 8.86
C ASN A 210 -13.28 13.47 9.42
N ASP A 211 -13.14 12.35 10.15
CA ASP A 211 -14.22 11.59 10.78
C ASP A 211 -15.31 11.07 9.81
N LYS A 212 -15.04 11.08 8.50
CA LYS A 212 -15.95 10.51 7.50
C LYS A 212 -16.10 9.01 7.75
N ARG A 213 -17.31 8.50 7.52
CA ARG A 213 -17.65 7.10 7.79
C ARG A 213 -17.61 6.27 6.51
N LEU A 214 -16.85 5.19 6.56
CA LEU A 214 -16.78 4.16 5.54
C LEU A 214 -17.44 2.90 6.09
N GLY A 215 -18.49 2.42 5.43
CA GLY A 215 -19.08 1.12 5.74
C GLY A 215 -18.47 0.03 4.86
N LEU A 216 -18.09 -1.09 5.47
CA LEU A 216 -17.59 -2.27 4.77
C LEU A 216 -18.37 -3.52 5.19
N LYS A 217 -18.65 -4.40 4.22
CA LYS A 217 -19.28 -5.70 4.46
C LYS A 217 -18.77 -6.72 3.44
N GLN A 218 -18.53 -7.95 3.86
CA GLN A 218 -18.16 -9.03 2.94
C GLN A 218 -19.39 -9.84 2.50
N VAL A 219 -19.62 -9.97 1.21
CA VAL A 219 -20.75 -10.76 0.69
C VAL A 219 -20.29 -11.54 -0.53
N ASN A 220 -20.42 -12.87 -0.48
CA ASN A 220 -20.17 -13.77 -1.62
C ASN A 220 -18.82 -13.54 -2.32
N GLY A 221 -17.74 -13.37 -1.55
CA GLY A 221 -16.39 -13.12 -2.08
C GLY A 221 -16.16 -11.70 -2.60
N LYS A 222 -17.06 -10.77 -2.27
CA LYS A 222 -16.94 -9.35 -2.60
C LYS A 222 -16.92 -8.49 -1.35
N LEU A 223 -16.28 -7.32 -1.43
CA LEU A 223 -16.42 -6.24 -0.46
C LEU A 223 -17.47 -5.27 -0.96
N GLU A 224 -18.57 -5.16 -0.25
CA GLU A 224 -19.54 -4.08 -0.42
C GLU A 224 -19.08 -2.86 0.38
N ILE A 225 -19.07 -1.69 -0.28
CA ILE A 225 -18.58 -0.44 0.27
C ILE A 225 -19.74 0.55 0.35
N TYR A 226 -19.90 1.22 1.49
CA TYR A 226 -20.99 2.16 1.76
C TYR A 226 -20.44 3.53 2.12
N ASP A 227 -21.02 4.57 1.52
CA ASP A 227 -20.70 5.97 1.82
C ASP A 227 -21.55 6.46 2.99
N ASN A 228 -20.87 6.86 4.07
CA ASN A 228 -21.44 7.52 5.24
C ASN A 228 -22.71 6.84 5.82
N PRO A 229 -22.66 5.54 6.15
CA PRO A 229 -23.76 4.81 6.76
C PRO A 229 -24.02 5.17 8.24
#